data_AF-A0A165K1W5-F1
#
_entry.id   AF-A0A165K1W5-F1
#
_cell.length_a   1.000
_cell.length_b   1.000
_cell.length_c   1.000
_cell.angle_alpha   90.00
_cell.angle_beta   90.00
_cell.angle_gamma   90.00
#
_symmetry.space_group_name_H-M   'P 1'
#
loop_
_entity.id
_entity.type
_entity.pdbx_description
1 polymer ?
#
loop_
_entity_poly.entity_id
_entity_poly.type
_entity_poly.pdbx_seq_one_letter_code
_entity_poly.pdbx_strand_id
1 'polypeptide(L)'
;MKKIILVIGVLSLAGFTTWWLQDAPLDDAARQWLNTTPTDDNPAYAYLLGFGAPADQSPERQGNALVQRQKIQPDLSLPNDYRELNASPLLCQKMDAACLLEQQDKRMQAEVLLNQYQFLIDRYRTLIGFAYFSDNTPPYLEASFPEYSLLLTASRLQSLAWAISETPGENIGKEIQQLRHWLAQDHSLISKMIANAMLAEKLQLVALLVQQGKMSAPNLASLSPTERSFHSPLKKEFSLMAHFFLHEQYREGQQSASWFEELQFKAGLKKNISVNRMLPLYQHYADLSEQPVDVIEADTFQPEPTSTSEAIRNPIGNILLETASPNFKEYLLRLVHLEARMALLKTLGDTDTSQRADNPWTPGKDDTLTRQDQRLCFRHAPDNDRYNSCLPLL
;
A
#
# COMPACT_ATOMS: atom_id res chain seq x y z
N MET A 1 6.41 59.43 30.36
CA MET A 1 7.15 58.15 30.35
C MET A 1 6.31 56.95 30.78
N LYS A 2 5.76 56.86 32.01
CA LYS A 2 4.99 55.67 32.47
C LYS A 2 3.79 55.28 31.57
N LYS A 3 3.00 56.25 31.09
CA LYS A 3 1.87 55.99 30.18
C LYS A 3 2.31 55.47 28.80
N ILE A 4 3.46 55.92 28.31
CA ILE A 4 4.02 55.50 27.01
C ILE A 4 4.53 54.06 27.11
N ILE A 5 5.23 53.71 28.19
CA ILE A 5 5.70 52.34 28.46
C ILE A 5 4.52 51.37 28.58
N LEU A 6 3.43 51.77 29.25
CA LEU A 6 2.23 50.95 29.38
C LEU A 6 1.54 50.72 28.04
N VAL A 7 1.42 51.74 27.20
CA VAL A 7 0.84 51.61 25.85
C VAL A 7 1.70 50.70 24.95
N ILE A 8 3.02 50.86 24.98
CA ILE A 8 3.94 49.98 24.24
C ILE A 8 3.80 48.53 24.73
N GLY A 9 3.75 48.31 26.05
CA GLY A 9 3.57 46.97 26.62
C GLY A 9 2.28 46.30 26.17
N VAL A 10 1.16 47.03 26.16
CA VAL A 10 -0.14 46.50 25.70
C VAL A 10 -0.13 46.19 24.20
N LEU A 11 0.44 47.08 23.38
CA LEU A 11 0.54 46.85 21.93
C LEU A 11 1.43 45.67 21.58
N SER A 12 2.57 45.52 22.27
CA SER A 12 3.46 44.37 22.10
C SER A 12 2.79 43.06 22.52
N LEU A 13 2.06 43.06 23.63
CA LEU A 13 1.31 41.89 24.07
C LEU A 13 0.19 41.52 23.07
N ALA A 14 -0.57 42.50 22.58
CA ALA A 14 -1.61 42.27 21.58
C ALA A 14 -1.06 41.78 20.24
N GLY A 15 0.08 42.33 19.81
CA GLY A 15 0.79 41.88 18.61
C GLY A 15 1.30 40.44 18.76
N PHE A 16 1.91 40.12 19.90
CA PHE A 16 2.37 38.75 20.21
C PHE A 16 1.22 37.76 20.27
N THR A 17 0.13 38.07 20.99
CA THR A 17 -1.03 37.16 21.09
C THR A 17 -1.70 36.94 19.75
N THR A 18 -1.78 37.97 18.91
CA THR A 18 -2.33 37.86 17.56
C THR A 18 -1.44 36.99 16.68
N TRP A 19 -0.12 37.22 16.68
CA TRP A 19 0.85 36.37 15.97
C TRP A 19 0.85 34.91 16.45
N TRP A 20 0.73 34.71 17.76
CA TRP A 20 0.71 33.40 18.39
C TRP A 20 -0.59 32.63 18.11
N LEU A 21 -1.73 33.32 18.09
CA LEU A 21 -3.03 32.70 17.81
C LEU A 21 -3.26 32.44 16.32
N GLN A 22 -2.73 33.26 15.42
CA GLN A 22 -2.85 33.07 13.99
C GLN A 22 -2.13 31.80 13.51
N ASP A 23 -2.78 31.07 12.61
CA ASP A 23 -2.16 29.97 11.85
C ASP A 23 -1.37 30.54 10.66
N ALA A 24 -0.39 29.80 10.16
CA ALA A 24 0.27 30.10 8.89
C ALA A 24 -0.66 29.77 7.71
N PRO A 25 -0.46 30.35 6.52
CA PRO A 25 -1.11 29.84 5.32
C PRO A 25 -0.60 28.42 5.02
N LEU A 26 -1.44 27.61 4.37
CA LEU A 26 -1.01 26.33 3.81
C LEU A 26 -0.07 26.58 2.63
N ASP A 27 1.08 25.92 2.61
CA ASP A 27 2.09 26.11 1.57
C ASP A 27 1.56 25.65 0.20
N ASP A 28 2.09 26.23 -0.87
CA ASP A 28 1.68 25.86 -2.24
C ASP A 28 1.98 24.38 -2.52
N ALA A 29 3.12 23.86 -2.05
CA ALA A 29 3.49 22.46 -2.20
C ALA A 29 2.51 21.53 -1.47
N ALA A 30 2.09 21.89 -0.25
CA ALA A 30 1.09 21.15 0.51
C ALA A 30 -0.27 21.17 -0.20
N ARG A 31 -0.70 22.33 -0.69
CA ARG A 31 -1.92 22.45 -1.50
C ARG A 31 -1.89 21.58 -2.76
N GLN A 32 -0.77 21.55 -3.48
CA GLN A 32 -0.62 20.70 -4.66
C GLN A 32 -0.68 19.21 -4.32
N TRP A 33 -0.11 18.81 -3.17
CA TRP A 33 -0.17 17.42 -2.71
C TRP A 33 -1.56 17.02 -2.17
N LEU A 34 -2.35 17.96 -1.64
CA LEU A 34 -3.75 17.73 -1.28
C LEU A 34 -4.71 17.76 -2.47
N ASN A 35 -4.34 18.41 -3.56
CA ASN A 35 -5.16 18.49 -4.76
C ASN A 35 -5.06 17.20 -5.57
N THR A 36 -5.51 16.10 -4.96
CA THR A 36 -5.56 14.76 -5.54
C THR A 36 -7.00 14.41 -5.89
N THR A 37 -7.81 15.38 -6.38
CA THR A 37 -9.22 15.16 -6.69
C THR A 37 -9.33 13.93 -7.57
N PRO A 38 -9.92 12.83 -7.07
CA PRO A 38 -10.12 11.66 -7.89
C PRO A 38 -11.05 12.05 -9.04
N THR A 39 -10.81 11.50 -10.23
CA THR A 39 -11.82 11.58 -11.28
C THR A 39 -13.12 10.97 -10.76
N ASP A 40 -14.24 11.68 -10.94
CA ASP A 40 -15.57 11.18 -10.53
C ASP A 40 -15.93 9.86 -11.24
N ASP A 41 -15.27 9.57 -12.36
CA ASP A 41 -15.35 8.29 -13.06
C ASP A 41 -14.19 7.36 -12.66
N ASN A 42 -14.49 6.41 -11.77
CA ASN A 42 -13.56 5.36 -11.32
C ASN A 42 -14.31 4.04 -11.08
N PRO A 43 -14.68 3.34 -12.17
CA PRO A 43 -15.48 2.11 -12.08
C PRO A 43 -14.73 0.99 -11.37
N ALA A 44 -13.40 0.94 -11.46
CA ALA A 44 -12.58 -0.08 -10.81
C ALA A 44 -12.64 0.03 -9.28
N TYR A 45 -12.58 1.25 -8.74
CA TYR A 45 -12.73 1.46 -7.29
C TYR A 45 -14.14 1.15 -6.80
N ALA A 46 -15.16 1.60 -7.53
CA ALA A 46 -16.54 1.24 -7.22
C ALA A 46 -16.71 -0.28 -7.21
N TYR A 47 -16.23 -0.96 -8.26
CA TYR A 47 -16.23 -2.42 -8.34
C TYR A 47 -15.59 -3.08 -7.12
N LEU A 48 -14.42 -2.58 -6.70
CA LEU A 48 -13.68 -3.08 -5.55
C LEU A 48 -14.46 -2.89 -4.23
N LEU A 49 -15.17 -1.77 -4.05
CA LEU A 49 -16.04 -1.58 -2.88
C LEU A 49 -17.22 -2.57 -2.86
N GLY A 50 -17.76 -2.92 -4.03
CA GLY A 50 -18.82 -3.92 -4.18
C GLY A 50 -18.33 -5.36 -4.29
N PHE A 51 -17.03 -5.62 -4.14
CA PHE A 51 -16.42 -6.91 -4.50
C PHE A 51 -17.02 -8.10 -3.74
N GLY A 52 -17.38 -7.90 -2.48
CA GLY A 52 -17.97 -8.92 -1.61
C GLY A 52 -19.49 -9.02 -1.65
N ALA A 53 -20.15 -8.44 -2.66
CA ALA A 53 -21.58 -8.61 -2.91
C ALA A 53 -21.99 -10.10 -2.94
N PRO A 54 -23.22 -10.47 -2.55
CA PRO A 54 -23.77 -11.81 -2.79
C PRO A 54 -23.59 -12.26 -4.25
N ALA A 55 -23.51 -13.57 -4.48
CA ALA A 55 -23.16 -14.14 -5.79
C ALA A 55 -24.17 -13.77 -6.91
N ASP A 56 -25.43 -13.56 -6.55
CA ASP A 56 -26.53 -13.15 -7.42
C ASP A 56 -26.62 -11.62 -7.65
N GLN A 57 -25.73 -10.85 -7.02
CA GLN A 57 -25.69 -9.39 -7.11
C GLN A 57 -24.47 -8.89 -7.89
N SER A 58 -24.60 -7.72 -8.53
CA SER A 58 -23.53 -7.09 -9.30
C SER A 58 -22.64 -6.23 -8.38
N PRO A 59 -21.31 -6.48 -8.37
CA PRO A 59 -20.35 -5.61 -7.69
C PRO A 59 -20.41 -4.17 -8.15
N GLU A 60 -20.64 -3.91 -9.45
CA GLU A 60 -20.71 -2.53 -9.95
C GLU A 60 -21.89 -1.77 -9.35
N ARG A 61 -23.08 -2.39 -9.32
CA ARG A 61 -24.28 -1.75 -8.78
C ARG A 61 -24.13 -1.46 -7.29
N GLN A 62 -23.67 -2.43 -6.51
CA GLN A 62 -23.49 -2.24 -5.07
C GLN A 62 -22.35 -1.26 -4.77
N GLY A 63 -21.24 -1.39 -5.49
CA GLY A 63 -20.08 -0.53 -5.44
C GLY A 63 -20.39 0.94 -5.70
N ASN A 64 -21.11 1.24 -6.77
CA ASN A 64 -21.54 2.60 -7.08
C ASN A 64 -22.41 3.20 -5.96
N ALA A 65 -23.31 2.40 -5.37
CA ALA A 65 -24.12 2.84 -4.24
C ALA A 65 -23.29 3.07 -2.96
N LEU A 66 -22.19 2.33 -2.78
CA LEU A 66 -21.25 2.51 -1.67
C LEU A 66 -20.40 3.77 -1.87
N VAL A 67 -19.88 4.04 -3.07
CA VAL A 67 -19.14 5.27 -3.38
C VAL A 67 -19.97 6.51 -3.03
N GLN A 68 -21.25 6.55 -3.44
CA GLN A 68 -22.11 7.70 -3.12
C GLN A 68 -22.37 7.85 -1.62
N ARG A 69 -22.49 6.73 -0.89
CA ARG A 69 -22.62 6.76 0.58
C ARG A 69 -21.34 7.23 1.25
N GLN A 70 -20.18 6.81 0.75
CA GLN A 70 -18.87 7.18 1.30
C GLN A 70 -18.60 8.68 1.23
N LYS A 71 -19.19 9.38 0.25
CA LYS A 71 -19.14 10.86 0.14
C LYS A 71 -19.82 11.57 1.31
N ILE A 72 -20.78 10.92 1.98
CA ILE A 72 -21.57 11.48 3.08
C ILE A 72 -21.15 10.88 4.42
N GLN A 73 -20.82 9.58 4.43
CA GLN A 73 -20.48 8.79 5.60
C GLN A 73 -19.23 7.95 5.29
N PRO A 74 -18.03 8.37 5.73
CA PRO A 74 -16.78 7.64 5.45
C PRO A 74 -16.75 6.21 6.03
N ASP A 75 -17.41 5.99 7.17
CA ASP A 75 -17.49 4.69 7.85
C ASP A 75 -18.65 3.84 7.28
N LEU A 76 -18.31 2.91 6.39
CA LEU A 76 -19.29 2.03 5.75
C LEU A 76 -19.13 0.58 6.20
N SER A 77 -20.26 -0.11 6.39
CA SER A 77 -20.26 -1.57 6.41
C SER A 77 -20.15 -2.08 4.98
N LEU A 78 -19.02 -2.70 4.66
CA LEU A 78 -18.78 -3.31 3.36
C LEU A 78 -19.31 -4.75 3.32
N PRO A 79 -19.88 -5.20 2.18
CA PRO A 79 -20.36 -6.56 2.04
C PRO A 79 -19.17 -7.53 2.02
N ASN A 80 -19.20 -8.55 2.86
CA ASN A 80 -18.25 -9.66 2.83
C ASN A 80 -18.87 -10.92 3.43
N ASP A 81 -19.69 -11.61 2.64
CA ASP A 81 -20.35 -12.86 3.04
C ASP A 81 -19.41 -14.07 3.03
N TYR A 82 -18.11 -13.85 2.73
CA TYR A 82 -17.16 -14.92 2.40
C TYR A 82 -15.95 -14.96 3.34
N ARG A 83 -16.05 -14.35 4.53
CA ARG A 83 -14.94 -14.25 5.50
C ARG A 83 -14.32 -15.61 5.87
N GLU A 84 -15.16 -16.64 5.97
CA GLU A 84 -14.72 -18.00 6.32
C GLU A 84 -13.91 -18.69 5.22
N LEU A 85 -14.03 -18.24 3.97
CA LEU A 85 -13.33 -18.83 2.83
C LEU A 85 -11.80 -18.79 3.00
N ASN A 86 -11.28 -17.70 3.57
CA ASN A 86 -9.84 -17.53 3.80
C ASN A 86 -9.25 -18.54 4.81
N ALA A 87 -10.08 -19.27 5.55
CA ALA A 87 -9.65 -20.35 6.44
C ALA A 87 -9.50 -21.71 5.73
N SER A 88 -9.87 -21.81 4.45
CA SER A 88 -9.71 -23.04 3.68
C SER A 88 -8.22 -23.43 3.57
N PRO A 89 -7.82 -24.66 3.93
CA PRO A 89 -6.43 -25.10 3.84
C PRO A 89 -5.93 -25.15 2.38
N LEU A 90 -6.85 -25.25 1.40
CA LEU A 90 -6.52 -25.21 -0.02
C LEU A 90 -6.16 -23.79 -0.51
N LEU A 91 -6.41 -22.74 0.28
CA LEU A 91 -6.02 -21.37 -0.06
C LEU A 91 -4.74 -21.00 0.67
N CYS A 92 -3.60 -21.40 0.09
CA CYS A 92 -2.26 -21.17 0.62
C CYS A 92 -2.05 -19.71 1.04
N GLN A 93 -1.89 -19.46 2.34
CA GLN A 93 -1.44 -18.14 2.82
C GLN A 93 0.03 -17.88 2.47
N LYS A 94 0.81 -18.96 2.43
CA LYS A 94 2.18 -19.00 1.94
C LYS A 94 2.26 -20.06 0.86
N MET A 95 2.63 -19.67 -0.35
CA MET A 95 2.80 -20.61 -1.45
C MET A 95 4.19 -21.25 -1.38
N ASP A 96 4.24 -22.52 -0.99
CA ASP A 96 5.43 -23.37 -0.98
C ASP A 96 5.14 -24.75 -1.59
N ALA A 97 6.17 -25.60 -1.68
CA ALA A 97 6.05 -26.92 -2.27
C ALA A 97 5.01 -27.80 -1.57
N ALA A 98 4.97 -27.76 -0.23
CA ALA A 98 4.02 -28.55 0.56
C ALA A 98 2.58 -28.15 0.24
N CYS A 99 2.29 -26.84 0.20
CA CYS A 99 0.95 -26.37 -0.10
C CYS A 99 0.53 -26.70 -1.55
N LEU A 100 1.43 -26.53 -2.53
CA LEU A 100 1.12 -26.91 -3.92
C LEU A 100 0.81 -28.41 -4.05
N LEU A 101 1.63 -29.26 -3.44
CA LEU A 101 1.43 -30.70 -3.49
C LEU A 101 0.12 -31.11 -2.82
N GLU A 102 -0.25 -30.47 -1.70
CA GLU A 102 -1.55 -30.69 -1.06
C GLU A 102 -2.72 -30.28 -1.96
N GLN A 103 -2.64 -29.12 -2.62
CA GLN A 103 -3.66 -28.67 -3.57
C GLN A 103 -3.85 -29.67 -4.72
N GLN A 104 -2.75 -30.25 -5.23
CA GLN A 104 -2.77 -31.21 -6.33
C GLN A 104 -3.25 -32.59 -5.89
N ASP A 105 -2.88 -33.06 -4.70
CA ASP A 105 -3.36 -34.32 -4.11
C ASP A 105 -4.88 -34.24 -3.84
N LYS A 106 -5.36 -33.10 -3.34
CA LYS A 106 -6.78 -32.83 -3.07
C LYS A 106 -7.54 -32.26 -4.27
N ARG A 107 -7.17 -32.64 -5.50
CA ARG A 107 -7.75 -32.09 -6.73
C ARG A 107 -9.28 -32.05 -6.75
N MET A 108 -9.94 -33.14 -6.37
CA MET A 108 -11.41 -33.20 -6.35
C MET A 108 -12.03 -32.14 -5.40
N GLN A 109 -11.40 -31.91 -4.24
CA GLN A 109 -11.87 -30.90 -3.28
C GLN A 109 -11.60 -29.49 -3.81
N ALA A 110 -10.45 -29.29 -4.46
CA ALA A 110 -10.12 -28.05 -5.14
C ALA A 110 -11.13 -27.73 -6.24
N GLU A 111 -11.49 -28.68 -7.10
CA GLU A 111 -12.49 -28.50 -8.17
C GLU A 111 -13.87 -28.12 -7.61
N VAL A 112 -14.30 -28.75 -6.51
CA VAL A 112 -15.56 -28.37 -5.83
C VAL A 112 -15.50 -26.94 -5.32
N LEU A 113 -14.41 -26.55 -4.65
CA LEU A 113 -14.23 -25.20 -4.12
C LEU A 113 -14.21 -24.14 -5.23
N LEU A 114 -13.49 -24.41 -6.32
CA LEU A 114 -13.41 -23.52 -7.47
C LEU A 114 -14.77 -23.36 -8.15
N ASN A 115 -15.51 -24.45 -8.34
CA ASN A 115 -16.86 -24.39 -8.91
C ASN A 115 -17.82 -23.58 -8.04
N GLN A 116 -17.74 -23.73 -6.70
CA GLN A 116 -18.56 -22.98 -5.76
C GLN A 116 -18.29 -21.48 -5.81
N TYR A 117 -17.02 -21.07 -5.98
CA TYR A 117 -16.59 -19.68 -5.92
C TYR A 117 -16.11 -19.12 -7.26
N GLN A 118 -16.53 -19.72 -8.38
CA GLN A 118 -16.15 -19.28 -9.72
C GLN A 118 -16.48 -17.80 -9.95
N PHE A 119 -17.61 -17.33 -9.41
CA PHE A 119 -18.00 -15.93 -9.50
C PHE A 119 -16.98 -14.98 -8.83
N LEU A 120 -16.32 -15.36 -7.74
CA LEU A 120 -15.27 -14.54 -7.11
C LEU A 120 -14.01 -14.48 -8.00
N ILE A 121 -13.69 -15.58 -8.67
CA ILE A 121 -12.59 -15.63 -9.63
C ILE A 121 -12.89 -14.70 -10.80
N ASP A 122 -14.10 -14.74 -11.35
CA ASP A 122 -14.52 -13.88 -12.45
C ASP A 122 -14.51 -12.40 -12.05
N ARG A 123 -14.93 -12.10 -10.81
CA ARG A 123 -14.84 -10.74 -10.25
C ARG A 123 -13.41 -10.25 -10.11
N TYR A 124 -12.52 -11.09 -9.60
CA TYR A 124 -11.10 -10.77 -9.50
C TYR A 124 -10.49 -10.47 -10.88
N ARG A 125 -10.74 -11.34 -11.87
CA ARG A 125 -10.28 -11.14 -13.26
C ARG A 125 -10.83 -9.87 -13.88
N THR A 126 -12.10 -9.55 -13.61
CA THR A 126 -12.73 -8.28 -14.05
C THR A 126 -12.02 -7.09 -13.43
N LEU A 127 -11.76 -7.12 -12.11
CA LEU A 127 -11.11 -6.03 -11.39
C LEU A 127 -9.70 -5.73 -11.93
N ILE A 128 -8.85 -6.74 -12.07
CA ILE A 128 -7.49 -6.54 -12.58
C ILE A 128 -7.46 -6.25 -14.10
N GLY A 129 -8.59 -6.44 -14.77
CA GLY A 129 -8.78 -6.14 -16.19
C GLY A 129 -9.18 -4.69 -16.48
N PHE A 130 -9.49 -3.88 -15.46
CA PHE A 130 -9.79 -2.46 -15.68
C PHE A 130 -8.57 -1.71 -16.22
N ALA A 131 -8.79 -0.82 -17.19
CA ALA A 131 -7.73 -0.03 -17.82
C ALA A 131 -7.10 0.99 -16.85
N TYR A 132 -7.88 1.49 -15.89
CA TYR A 132 -7.47 2.48 -14.92
C TYR A 132 -8.00 2.11 -13.53
N PHE A 133 -7.19 2.37 -12.51
CA PHE A 133 -7.57 2.22 -11.11
C PHE A 133 -7.03 3.40 -10.30
N SER A 134 -7.86 3.94 -9.42
CA SER A 134 -7.40 4.82 -8.34
C SER A 134 -8.05 4.42 -7.04
N ASP A 135 -7.31 4.33 -5.95
CA ASP A 135 -7.91 4.13 -4.63
C ASP A 135 -8.58 5.42 -4.15
N ASN A 136 -9.91 5.54 -4.28
CA ASN A 136 -10.64 6.75 -3.89
C ASN A 136 -11.12 6.71 -2.43
N THR A 137 -10.47 5.92 -1.57
CA THR A 137 -10.81 5.89 -0.13
C THR A 137 -10.70 7.30 0.45
N PRO A 138 -11.76 7.83 1.08
CA PRO A 138 -11.72 9.16 1.65
C PRO A 138 -10.59 9.30 2.68
N PRO A 139 -9.97 10.48 2.78
CA PRO A 139 -8.87 10.74 3.69
C PRO A 139 -9.36 10.94 5.13
N TYR A 140 -10.06 9.95 5.68
CA TYR A 140 -10.57 9.95 7.04
C TYR A 140 -10.07 8.71 7.78
N LEU A 141 -9.70 8.85 9.06
CA LEU A 141 -9.15 7.73 9.84
C LEU A 141 -10.15 6.59 10.03
N GLU A 142 -11.43 6.94 10.10
CA GLU A 142 -12.58 6.06 10.22
C GLU A 142 -13.12 5.57 8.86
N ALA A 143 -12.51 6.00 7.75
CA ALA A 143 -12.94 5.56 6.42
C ALA A 143 -12.81 4.04 6.28
N SER A 144 -13.86 3.41 5.75
CA SER A 144 -13.80 2.00 5.40
C SER A 144 -12.96 1.77 4.16
N PHE A 145 -11.83 1.09 4.34
CA PHE A 145 -11.02 0.58 3.23
C PHE A 145 -11.73 -0.60 2.55
N PRO A 146 -11.51 -0.81 1.25
CA PRO A 146 -12.04 -1.99 0.58
C PRO A 146 -11.64 -3.31 1.25
N GLU A 147 -12.44 -4.35 1.02
CA GLU A 147 -12.23 -5.71 1.56
C GLU A 147 -11.03 -6.42 0.89
N TYR A 148 -9.83 -5.91 1.16
CA TYR A 148 -8.57 -6.39 0.59
C TYR A 148 -8.24 -7.85 0.96
N SER A 149 -8.72 -8.31 2.12
CA SER A 149 -8.60 -9.71 2.53
C SER A 149 -9.37 -10.64 1.58
N LEU A 150 -10.57 -10.23 1.16
CA LEU A 150 -11.38 -10.96 0.19
C LEU A 150 -10.74 -10.91 -1.20
N LEU A 151 -10.15 -9.78 -1.60
CA LEU A 151 -9.41 -9.66 -2.85
C LEU A 151 -8.22 -10.63 -2.91
N LEU A 152 -7.41 -10.70 -1.85
CA LEU A 152 -6.34 -11.69 -1.72
C LEU A 152 -6.88 -13.13 -1.80
N THR A 153 -8.00 -13.40 -1.12
CA THR A 153 -8.66 -14.71 -1.14
C THR A 153 -9.08 -15.10 -2.56
N ALA A 154 -9.65 -14.17 -3.34
CA ALA A 154 -10.02 -14.41 -4.73
C ALA A 154 -8.80 -14.63 -5.64
N SER A 155 -7.70 -13.89 -5.43
CA SER A 155 -6.43 -14.16 -6.12
C SER A 155 -5.86 -15.55 -5.79
N ARG A 156 -6.04 -16.03 -4.55
CA ARG A 156 -5.64 -17.38 -4.13
C ARG A 156 -6.55 -18.46 -4.73
N LEU A 157 -7.85 -18.23 -4.86
CA LEU A 157 -8.74 -19.11 -5.61
C LEU A 157 -8.29 -19.27 -7.06
N GLN A 158 -7.96 -18.15 -7.71
CA GLN A 158 -7.42 -18.17 -9.06
C GLN A 158 -6.08 -18.92 -9.14
N SER A 159 -5.23 -18.78 -8.12
CA SER A 159 -3.97 -19.55 -8.01
C SER A 159 -4.21 -21.04 -7.84
N LEU A 160 -5.22 -21.42 -7.06
CA LEU A 160 -5.64 -22.81 -6.91
C LEU A 160 -6.10 -23.40 -8.25
N ALA A 161 -6.86 -22.64 -9.05
CA ALA A 161 -7.24 -23.06 -10.41
C ALA A 161 -6.02 -23.32 -11.30
N TRP A 162 -4.96 -22.53 -11.16
CA TRP A 162 -3.70 -22.74 -11.88
C TRP A 162 -2.89 -23.91 -11.32
N ALA A 163 -2.87 -24.11 -10.01
CA ALA A 163 -2.15 -25.20 -9.35
C ALA A 163 -2.60 -26.59 -9.83
N ILE A 164 -3.91 -26.76 -10.05
CA ILE A 164 -4.52 -28.02 -10.49
C ILE A 164 -4.71 -28.10 -12.02
N SER A 165 -4.38 -27.05 -12.76
CA SER A 165 -4.46 -27.04 -14.22
C SER A 165 -3.33 -27.88 -14.84
N GLU A 166 -3.62 -28.47 -16.01
CA GLU A 166 -2.63 -29.17 -16.84
C GLU A 166 -1.79 -28.19 -17.67
N THR A 167 -2.34 -27.03 -18.04
CA THR A 167 -1.68 -26.06 -18.93
C THR A 167 -1.84 -24.61 -18.44
N PRO A 168 -1.30 -24.25 -17.25
CA PRO A 168 -1.51 -22.94 -16.65
C PRO A 168 -0.77 -21.78 -17.36
N GLY A 169 0.24 -22.08 -18.18
CA GLY A 169 1.31 -21.15 -18.56
C GLY A 169 0.89 -19.83 -19.23
N GLU A 170 0.07 -19.85 -20.28
CA GLU A 170 -0.30 -18.62 -20.99
C GLU A 170 -1.20 -17.71 -20.14
N ASN A 171 -2.13 -18.31 -19.40
CA ASN A 171 -3.13 -17.57 -18.64
C ASN A 171 -2.54 -16.92 -17.39
N ILE A 172 -1.65 -17.63 -16.66
CA ILE A 172 -0.97 -17.04 -15.51
C ILE A 172 0.00 -15.93 -15.94
N GLY A 173 0.63 -16.06 -17.12
CA GLY A 173 1.46 -15.01 -17.69
C GLY A 173 0.68 -13.72 -17.97
N LYS A 174 -0.52 -13.83 -18.57
CA LYS A 174 -1.43 -12.69 -18.79
C LYS A 174 -1.87 -12.05 -17.47
N GLU A 175 -2.20 -12.87 -16.47
CA GLU A 175 -2.61 -12.38 -15.15
C GLU A 175 -1.49 -11.59 -14.45
N ILE A 176 -0.23 -12.07 -14.53
CA ILE A 176 0.93 -11.33 -14.01
C ILE A 176 1.05 -9.96 -14.68
N GLN A 177 0.86 -9.88 -16.01
CA GLN A 177 0.89 -8.60 -16.72
C GLN A 177 -0.24 -7.65 -16.29
N GLN A 178 -1.45 -8.18 -16.08
CA GLN A 178 -2.58 -7.40 -15.57
C GLN A 178 -2.32 -6.88 -14.15
N LEU A 179 -1.77 -7.72 -13.27
CA LEU A 179 -1.40 -7.31 -11.91
C LEU A 179 -0.26 -6.27 -11.90
N ARG A 180 0.72 -6.38 -12.81
CA ARG A 180 1.77 -5.38 -13.00
C ARG A 180 1.21 -4.05 -13.49
N HIS A 181 0.31 -4.10 -14.47
CA HIS A 181 -0.44 -2.93 -14.92
C HIS A 181 -1.20 -2.28 -13.76
N TRP A 182 -1.88 -3.09 -12.93
CA TRP A 182 -2.58 -2.62 -11.75
C TRP A 182 -1.62 -1.97 -10.73
N LEU A 183 -0.51 -2.61 -10.37
CA LEU A 183 0.53 -2.09 -9.44
C LEU A 183 1.07 -0.70 -9.81
N ALA A 184 1.08 -0.39 -11.11
CA ALA A 184 1.54 0.89 -11.65
C ALA A 184 0.50 2.02 -11.56
N GLN A 185 -0.75 1.74 -11.14
CA GLN A 185 -1.84 2.70 -11.07
C GLN A 185 -1.84 3.51 -9.75
N ASP A 186 -2.89 4.32 -9.55
CA ASP A 186 -2.99 5.30 -8.47
C ASP A 186 -3.46 4.66 -7.13
N HIS A 187 -2.56 3.99 -6.44
CA HIS A 187 -2.88 3.31 -5.17
C HIS A 187 -2.76 4.20 -3.93
N SER A 188 -3.49 3.84 -2.86
CA SER A 188 -3.08 4.12 -1.47
C SER A 188 -1.91 3.22 -1.08
N LEU A 189 -1.25 3.47 0.05
CA LEU A 189 -0.17 2.59 0.50
C LEU A 189 -0.64 1.16 0.69
N ILE A 190 -1.77 0.96 1.37
CA ILE A 190 -2.36 -0.37 1.60
C ILE A 190 -2.66 -1.05 0.26
N SER A 191 -3.33 -0.37 -0.65
CA SER A 191 -3.71 -0.93 -1.96
C SER A 191 -2.49 -1.39 -2.77
N LYS A 192 -1.41 -0.59 -2.80
CA LYS A 192 -0.16 -0.96 -3.49
C LYS A 192 0.47 -2.20 -2.87
N MET A 193 0.42 -2.31 -1.54
CA MET A 193 0.96 -3.48 -0.83
C MET A 193 0.14 -4.75 -1.09
N ILE A 194 -1.16 -4.63 -1.34
CA ILE A 194 -2.01 -5.76 -1.74
C ILE A 194 -1.67 -6.23 -3.16
N ALA A 195 -1.49 -5.29 -4.11
CA ALA A 195 -1.01 -5.62 -5.46
C ALA A 195 0.35 -6.33 -5.44
N ASN A 196 1.30 -5.81 -4.65
CA ASN A 196 2.62 -6.42 -4.44
C ASN A 196 2.51 -7.85 -3.86
N ALA A 197 1.65 -8.05 -2.86
CA ALA A 197 1.44 -9.37 -2.24
C ALA A 197 0.86 -10.39 -3.24
N MET A 198 -0.15 -10.00 -4.03
CA MET A 198 -0.72 -10.87 -5.06
C MET A 198 0.31 -11.25 -6.12
N LEU A 199 1.13 -10.30 -6.59
CA LEU A 199 2.22 -10.59 -7.52
C LEU A 199 3.23 -11.56 -6.89
N ALA A 200 3.68 -11.30 -5.66
CA ALA A 200 4.63 -12.16 -4.98
C ALA A 200 4.14 -13.61 -4.85
N GLU A 201 2.89 -13.82 -4.42
CA GLU A 201 2.28 -15.15 -4.34
C GLU A 201 2.20 -15.84 -5.72
N LYS A 202 1.92 -15.08 -6.78
CA LYS A 202 1.80 -15.64 -8.14
C LYS A 202 3.17 -16.07 -8.65
N LEU A 203 4.22 -15.30 -8.39
CA LEU A 203 5.59 -15.68 -8.74
C LEU A 203 6.05 -16.94 -8.02
N GLN A 204 5.66 -17.12 -6.75
CA GLN A 204 5.94 -18.35 -6.00
C GLN A 204 5.26 -19.56 -6.63
N LEU A 205 3.98 -19.44 -7.02
CA LEU A 205 3.28 -20.52 -7.72
C LEU A 205 3.95 -20.83 -9.07
N VAL A 206 4.27 -19.80 -9.87
CA VAL A 206 4.96 -19.99 -11.15
C VAL A 206 6.30 -20.70 -10.96
N ALA A 207 7.10 -20.33 -9.96
CA ALA A 207 8.37 -20.97 -9.67
C ALA A 207 8.22 -22.48 -9.46
N LEU A 208 7.19 -22.92 -8.73
CA LEU A 208 6.93 -24.33 -8.50
C LEU A 208 6.40 -25.04 -9.75
N LEU A 209 5.48 -24.41 -10.49
CA LEU A 209 4.93 -24.98 -11.73
C LEU A 209 6.00 -25.15 -12.83
N VAL A 210 6.97 -24.23 -12.90
CA VAL A 210 8.14 -24.34 -13.78
C VAL A 210 8.99 -25.54 -13.40
N GLN A 211 9.25 -25.75 -12.11
CA GLN A 211 10.01 -26.91 -11.63
C GLN A 211 9.30 -28.25 -11.88
N GLN A 212 7.95 -28.26 -11.89
CA GLN A 212 7.15 -29.43 -12.30
C GLN A 212 7.11 -29.64 -13.83
N GLY A 213 7.68 -28.73 -14.62
CA GLY A 213 7.61 -28.78 -16.08
C GLY A 213 6.22 -28.48 -16.66
N LYS A 214 5.29 -27.95 -15.86
CA LYS A 214 3.92 -27.59 -16.30
C LYS A 214 3.87 -26.32 -17.15
N MET A 215 4.92 -25.50 -17.08
CA MET A 215 5.07 -24.30 -17.89
C MET A 215 6.54 -23.91 -18.01
N SER A 216 6.88 -23.14 -19.04
CA SER A 216 8.19 -22.47 -19.13
C SER A 216 8.23 -21.26 -18.21
N ALA A 217 9.42 -20.89 -17.72
CA ALA A 217 9.55 -19.67 -16.93
C ALA A 217 9.23 -18.45 -17.80
N PRO A 218 8.38 -17.53 -17.31
CA PRO A 218 8.10 -16.30 -18.04
C PRO A 218 9.32 -15.39 -18.01
N ASN A 219 9.61 -14.76 -19.15
CA ASN A 219 10.62 -13.70 -19.20
C ASN A 219 10.00 -12.41 -18.66
N LEU A 220 10.27 -12.09 -17.39
CA LEU A 220 9.77 -10.90 -16.72
C LEU A 220 10.84 -9.81 -16.74
N ALA A 221 10.52 -8.66 -17.35
CA ALA A 221 11.33 -7.45 -17.19
C ALA A 221 11.27 -6.95 -15.73
N SER A 222 12.31 -6.28 -15.26
CA SER A 222 12.33 -5.58 -13.95
C SER A 222 11.16 -4.62 -13.79
N LEU A 223 10.91 -4.15 -12.56
CA LEU A 223 9.81 -3.22 -12.32
C LEU A 223 10.12 -1.87 -12.98
N SER A 224 9.16 -1.37 -13.74
CA SER A 224 9.20 -0.04 -14.34
C SER A 224 9.20 1.05 -13.25
N PRO A 225 9.63 2.28 -13.59
CA PRO A 225 9.57 3.41 -12.65
C PRO A 225 8.17 3.63 -12.06
N THR A 226 7.12 3.50 -12.85
CA THR A 226 5.72 3.66 -12.39
C THR A 226 5.29 2.55 -11.44
N GLU A 227 5.73 1.31 -11.66
CA GLU A 227 5.49 0.22 -10.70
C GLU A 227 6.22 0.44 -9.38
N ARG A 228 7.45 0.97 -9.43
CA ARG A 228 8.27 1.26 -8.23
C ARG A 228 7.81 2.49 -7.47
N SER A 229 7.24 3.48 -8.14
CA SER A 229 6.94 4.79 -7.56
C SER A 229 5.92 4.74 -6.41
N PHE A 230 6.24 5.46 -5.33
CA PHE A 230 5.36 5.68 -4.18
C PHE A 230 4.72 7.08 -4.16
N HIS A 231 4.83 7.88 -5.23
CA HIS A 231 4.22 9.21 -5.29
C HIS A 231 2.70 9.20 -5.02
N SER A 232 1.92 8.34 -5.69
CA SER A 232 0.47 8.25 -5.41
C SER A 232 0.19 7.73 -3.98
N PRO A 233 0.77 6.59 -3.54
CA PRO A 233 0.62 6.11 -2.17
C PRO A 233 0.88 7.18 -1.11
N LEU A 234 2.02 7.87 -1.19
CA LEU A 234 2.41 8.85 -0.18
C LEU A 234 1.62 10.15 -0.28
N LYS A 235 1.14 10.54 -1.45
CA LYS A 235 0.15 11.61 -1.57
C LYS A 235 -1.15 11.27 -0.83
N LYS A 236 -1.63 10.03 -0.94
CA LYS A 236 -2.86 9.59 -0.24
C LYS A 236 -2.65 9.49 1.28
N GLU A 237 -1.50 8.97 1.72
CA GLU A 237 -1.14 8.96 3.15
C GLU A 237 -0.97 10.38 3.72
N PHE A 238 -0.36 11.29 2.95
CA PHE A 238 -0.26 12.70 3.30
C PHE A 238 -1.65 13.33 3.40
N SER A 239 -2.53 13.10 2.42
CA SER A 239 -3.89 13.61 2.43
C SER A 239 -4.68 13.12 3.65
N LEU A 240 -4.56 11.84 4.02
CA LEU A 240 -5.17 11.28 5.22
C LEU A 240 -4.72 12.03 6.49
N MET A 241 -3.41 12.16 6.70
CA MET A 241 -2.87 12.86 7.87
C MET A 241 -3.13 14.37 7.86
N ALA A 242 -3.17 15.00 6.68
CA ALA A 242 -3.51 16.40 6.58
C ALA A 242 -4.98 16.65 6.94
N HIS A 243 -5.90 15.79 6.51
CA HIS A 243 -7.31 15.89 6.90
C HIS A 243 -7.50 15.68 8.40
N PHE A 244 -6.75 14.77 9.01
CA PHE A 244 -6.72 14.60 10.46
C PHE A 244 -6.47 15.92 11.21
N PHE A 245 -5.50 16.74 10.75
CA PHE A 245 -5.25 18.06 11.33
C PHE A 245 -6.27 19.13 10.92
N LEU A 246 -6.55 19.25 9.62
CA LEU A 246 -7.38 20.32 9.07
C LEU A 246 -8.82 20.24 9.58
N HIS A 247 -9.36 19.02 9.70
CA HIS A 247 -10.75 18.75 10.06
C HIS A 247 -10.93 18.37 11.53
N GLU A 248 -9.85 18.41 12.33
CA GLU A 248 -9.87 18.12 13.77
C GLU A 248 -10.36 16.71 14.13
N GLN A 249 -10.07 15.69 13.32
CA GLN A 249 -10.53 14.30 13.54
C GLN A 249 -10.07 13.74 14.90
N TYR A 250 -8.96 14.24 15.45
CA TYR A 250 -8.51 13.90 16.82
C TYR A 250 -9.50 14.28 17.93
N ARG A 251 -10.56 15.04 17.62
CA ARG A 251 -11.61 15.44 18.57
C ARG A 251 -12.91 14.66 18.37
N GLU A 252 -13.03 13.88 17.30
CA GLU A 252 -14.24 13.09 17.04
C GLU A 252 -14.42 12.05 18.16
N GLY A 253 -15.64 11.94 18.68
CA GLY A 253 -15.96 11.09 19.84
C GLY A 253 -15.72 11.73 21.22
N GLN A 254 -15.02 12.87 21.32
CA GLN A 254 -14.92 13.65 22.57
C GLN A 254 -16.03 14.71 22.68
N GLN A 255 -17.18 14.32 23.23
CA GLN A 255 -18.33 15.22 23.40
C GLN A 255 -18.17 16.28 24.51
N SER A 256 -17.09 16.28 25.29
CA SER A 256 -16.94 17.18 26.44
C SER A 256 -15.51 17.68 26.66
N ALA A 257 -14.88 18.28 25.64
CA ALA A 257 -13.70 19.10 25.89
C ALA A 257 -14.14 20.33 26.71
N SER A 258 -13.49 20.55 27.85
CA SER A 258 -13.65 21.78 28.62
C SER A 258 -13.20 22.99 27.78
N TRP A 259 -13.77 24.17 28.05
CA TRP A 259 -13.36 25.41 27.39
C TRP A 259 -11.85 25.68 27.54
N PHE A 260 -11.24 25.19 28.62
CA PHE A 260 -9.81 25.31 28.88
C PHE A 260 -8.99 24.42 27.93
N GLU A 261 -9.40 23.18 27.72
CA GLU A 261 -8.77 22.28 26.73
C GLU A 261 -8.93 22.84 25.32
N GLU A 262 -10.09 23.40 24.98
CA GLU A 262 -10.30 24.03 23.67
C GLU A 262 -9.33 25.21 23.45
N LEU A 263 -9.12 26.03 24.49
CA LEU A 263 -8.15 27.13 24.44
C LEU A 263 -6.71 26.60 24.31
N GLN A 264 -6.37 25.53 25.02
CA GLN A 264 -5.05 24.89 24.92
C GLN A 264 -4.79 24.35 23.51
N PHE A 265 -5.77 23.67 22.89
CA PHE A 265 -5.63 23.18 21.52
C PHE A 265 -5.53 24.34 20.52
N LYS A 266 -6.39 25.37 20.62
CA LYS A 266 -6.31 26.55 19.74
C LYS A 266 -4.98 27.30 19.88
N ALA A 267 -4.43 27.38 21.09
CA ALA A 267 -3.15 28.03 21.35
C ALA A 267 -1.95 27.15 20.96
N GLY A 268 -2.05 25.84 21.14
CA GLY A 268 -0.94 24.90 21.02
C GLY A 268 -0.87 24.11 19.71
N LEU A 269 -1.95 24.05 18.93
CA LEU A 269 -2.01 23.32 17.66
C LEU A 269 -2.39 24.27 16.51
N LYS A 270 -1.50 24.39 15.53
CA LYS A 270 -1.66 25.17 14.31
C LYS A 270 -1.73 24.20 13.15
N LYS A 271 -2.92 24.09 12.57
CA LYS A 271 -3.27 23.04 11.61
C LYS A 271 -2.39 23.14 10.36
N ASN A 272 -2.29 24.32 9.77
CA ASN A 272 -1.52 24.51 8.55
C ASN A 272 -0.02 24.38 8.80
N ILE A 273 0.49 24.89 9.94
CA ILE A 273 1.89 24.66 10.32
C ILE A 273 2.18 23.15 10.44
N SER A 274 1.30 22.38 11.09
CA SER A 274 1.46 20.93 11.18
C SER A 274 1.47 20.26 9.81
N VAL A 275 0.54 20.63 8.91
CA VAL A 275 0.45 20.07 7.55
C VAL A 275 1.66 20.44 6.69
N ASN A 276 2.13 21.69 6.76
CA ASN A 276 3.33 22.11 6.04
C ASN A 276 4.57 21.35 6.54
N ARG A 277 4.70 21.20 7.86
CA ARG A 277 5.86 20.55 8.49
C ARG A 277 5.93 19.05 8.20
N MET A 278 4.80 18.37 8.04
CA MET A 278 4.80 16.93 7.74
C MET A 278 5.13 16.62 6.26
N LEU A 279 4.84 17.52 5.33
CA LEU A 279 4.98 17.27 3.89
C LEU A 279 6.37 16.77 3.45
N PRO A 280 7.50 17.35 3.92
CA PRO A 280 8.83 16.91 3.51
C PRO A 280 9.11 15.42 3.76
N LEU A 281 8.53 14.83 4.81
CA LEU A 281 8.65 13.39 5.09
C LEU A 281 8.07 12.55 3.94
N TYR A 282 6.88 12.91 3.47
CA TYR A 282 6.19 12.19 2.41
C TYR A 282 6.83 12.41 1.04
N GLN A 283 7.29 13.62 0.77
CA GLN A 283 8.06 13.93 -0.44
C GLN A 283 9.35 13.13 -0.49
N HIS A 284 10.10 13.12 0.62
CA HIS A 284 11.34 12.37 0.74
C HIS A 284 11.14 10.89 0.41
N TYR A 285 10.18 10.20 1.06
CA TYR A 285 9.96 8.78 0.78
C TYR A 285 9.39 8.50 -0.62
N ALA A 286 8.70 9.47 -1.24
CA ALA A 286 8.24 9.33 -2.62
C ALA A 286 9.42 9.37 -3.59
N ASP A 287 10.31 10.34 -3.41
CA ASP A 287 11.52 10.48 -4.24
C ASP A 287 12.50 9.32 -3.98
N LEU A 288 12.61 8.88 -2.72
CA LEU A 288 13.45 7.75 -2.31
C LEU A 288 13.01 6.44 -2.97
N SER A 289 11.71 6.26 -3.22
CA SER A 289 11.16 5.05 -3.86
C SER A 289 11.67 4.80 -5.28
N GLU A 290 12.17 5.84 -5.93
CA GLU A 290 12.70 5.77 -7.30
C GLU A 290 14.21 5.55 -7.32
N GLN A 291 14.87 5.58 -6.17
CA GLN A 291 16.30 5.39 -6.01
C GLN A 291 16.69 3.90 -6.01
N PRO A 292 17.96 3.57 -6.29
CA PRO A 292 18.51 2.24 -6.09
C PRO A 292 18.44 1.78 -4.62
N VAL A 293 18.41 0.46 -4.41
CA VAL A 293 18.26 -0.14 -3.07
C VAL A 293 19.30 0.32 -2.05
N ASP A 294 20.55 0.53 -2.47
CA ASP A 294 21.65 0.88 -1.57
C ASP A 294 21.49 2.30 -1.04
N VAL A 295 20.89 3.19 -1.85
CA VAL A 295 20.47 4.52 -1.42
C VAL A 295 19.29 4.41 -0.44
N ILE A 296 18.29 3.57 -0.73
CA ILE A 296 17.15 3.33 0.18
C ILE A 296 17.65 2.80 1.53
N GLU A 297 18.53 1.81 1.55
CA GLU A 297 19.09 1.18 2.76
C GLU A 297 19.99 2.12 3.55
N ALA A 298 20.77 2.97 2.88
CA ALA A 298 21.61 3.97 3.54
C ALA A 298 20.83 5.20 4.04
N ASP A 299 19.58 5.38 3.63
CA ASP A 299 18.79 6.55 4.02
C ASP A 299 18.59 6.64 5.54
N THR A 300 18.94 7.80 6.09
CA THR A 300 18.78 8.15 7.51
C THR A 300 17.99 9.46 7.67
N PHE A 301 17.06 9.74 6.75
CA PHE A 301 16.34 11.00 6.73
C PHE A 301 15.75 11.35 8.09
N GLN A 302 15.98 12.60 8.49
CA GLN A 302 15.38 13.22 9.65
C GLN A 302 14.72 14.50 9.17
N PRO A 303 13.44 14.74 9.50
CA PRO A 303 12.82 16.03 9.24
C PRO A 303 13.64 17.16 9.87
N GLU A 304 13.61 18.34 9.24
CA GLU A 304 14.23 19.53 9.79
C GLU A 304 13.72 19.80 11.21
N PRO A 305 14.60 20.23 12.14
CA PRO A 305 14.20 20.54 13.49
C PRO A 305 13.24 21.71 13.51
N THR A 306 12.32 21.69 14.47
CA THR A 306 11.35 22.77 14.68
C THR A 306 12.03 24.12 14.82
N SER A 307 11.64 25.12 14.01
CA SER A 307 12.13 26.49 14.21
C SER A 307 11.63 27.07 15.53
N THR A 308 12.31 28.08 16.08
CA THR A 308 11.86 28.73 17.33
C THR A 308 10.43 29.27 17.23
N SER A 309 10.04 29.77 16.07
CA SER A 309 8.67 30.25 15.81
C SER A 309 7.67 29.10 15.90
N GLU A 310 7.94 27.98 15.24
CA GLU A 310 7.04 26.82 15.23
C GLU A 310 6.98 26.14 16.60
N ALA A 311 8.10 26.10 17.34
CA ALA A 311 8.17 25.53 18.69
C ALA A 311 7.25 26.28 19.66
N ILE A 312 7.17 27.61 19.53
CA ILE A 312 6.31 28.47 20.36
C ILE A 312 4.85 28.41 19.89
N ARG A 313 4.61 28.41 18.57
CA ARG A 313 3.26 28.54 18.01
C ARG A 313 2.52 27.21 17.89
N ASN A 314 3.22 26.10 17.70
CA ASN A 314 2.63 24.79 17.43
C ASN A 314 3.16 23.67 18.37
N PRO A 315 3.30 23.89 19.70
CA PRO A 315 3.91 22.91 20.60
C PRO A 315 3.20 21.54 20.56
N ILE A 316 1.86 21.51 20.50
CA ILE A 316 1.09 20.26 20.44
C ILE A 316 1.30 19.58 19.08
N GLY A 317 1.21 20.33 17.98
CA GLY A 317 1.42 19.77 16.64
C GLY A 317 2.81 19.19 16.47
N ASN A 318 3.83 19.86 17.01
CA ASN A 318 5.21 19.37 16.96
C ASN A 318 5.39 18.04 17.71
N ILE A 319 4.80 17.92 18.91
CA ILE A 319 4.84 16.66 19.68
C ILE A 319 4.16 15.53 18.90
N LEU A 320 3.00 15.80 18.30
CA LEU A 320 2.26 14.82 17.51
C LEU A 320 3.09 14.32 16.32
N LEU A 321 3.74 15.24 15.60
CA LEU A 321 4.59 14.89 14.45
C LEU A 321 5.84 14.11 14.86
N GLU A 322 6.48 14.48 15.97
CA GLU A 322 7.71 13.83 16.45
C GLU A 322 7.46 12.43 17.02
N THR A 323 6.26 12.17 17.55
CA THR A 323 5.93 10.87 18.16
C THR A 323 5.32 9.88 17.17
N ALA A 324 4.61 10.39 16.15
CA ALA A 324 3.77 9.56 15.28
C ALA A 324 4.26 9.45 13.83
N SER A 325 5.47 9.92 13.51
CA SER A 325 6.01 9.85 12.15
C SER A 325 6.24 8.40 11.70
N PRO A 326 5.54 7.92 10.65
CA PRO A 326 5.71 6.56 10.15
C PRO A 326 7.04 6.41 9.42
N ASN A 327 7.67 5.24 9.58
CA ASN A 327 8.80 4.84 8.75
C ASN A 327 8.28 4.12 7.50
N PHE A 328 8.37 4.79 6.33
CA PHE A 328 7.91 4.21 5.07
C PHE A 328 8.95 3.33 4.36
N LYS A 329 10.21 3.33 4.81
CA LYS A 329 11.32 2.60 4.19
C LYS A 329 11.04 1.12 4.00
N GLU A 330 10.43 0.47 5.00
CA GLU A 330 10.08 -0.95 4.92
C GLU A 330 9.12 -1.25 3.78
N TYR A 331 8.22 -0.33 3.42
CA TYR A 331 7.28 -0.53 2.31
C TYR A 331 7.97 -0.41 0.96
N LEU A 332 8.95 0.49 0.83
CA LEU A 332 9.78 0.62 -0.37
C LEU A 332 10.55 -0.69 -0.63
N LEU A 333 11.18 -1.22 0.41
CA LEU A 333 11.95 -2.47 0.34
C LEU A 333 11.10 -3.69 -0.05
N ARG A 334 9.79 -3.68 0.19
CA ARG A 334 8.88 -4.76 -0.27
C ARG A 334 8.81 -4.89 -1.78
N LEU A 335 9.01 -3.82 -2.55
CA LEU A 335 9.10 -3.91 -4.01
C LEU A 335 10.46 -4.48 -4.44
N VAL A 336 11.53 -4.22 -3.70
CA VAL A 336 12.84 -4.85 -3.94
C VAL A 336 12.76 -6.37 -3.72
N HIS A 337 12.05 -6.82 -2.69
CA HIS A 337 11.74 -8.24 -2.50
C HIS A 337 10.96 -8.83 -3.69
N LEU A 338 10.08 -8.07 -4.33
CA LEU A 338 9.35 -8.52 -5.52
C LEU A 338 10.28 -8.63 -6.73
N GLU A 339 11.12 -7.62 -6.97
CA GLU A 339 12.13 -7.64 -8.02
C GLU A 339 13.10 -8.81 -7.86
N ALA A 340 13.51 -9.12 -6.63
CA ALA A 340 14.38 -10.25 -6.35
C ALA A 340 13.74 -11.56 -6.83
N ARG A 341 12.44 -11.77 -6.53
CA ARG A 341 11.71 -12.96 -7.00
C ARG A 341 11.59 -13.00 -8.52
N MET A 342 11.35 -11.86 -9.18
CA MET A 342 11.28 -11.78 -10.64
C MET A 342 12.63 -12.15 -11.27
N ALA A 343 13.73 -11.62 -10.73
CA ALA A 343 15.09 -11.92 -11.18
C ALA A 343 15.45 -13.39 -10.96
N LEU A 344 15.11 -13.96 -9.79
CA LEU A 344 15.31 -15.38 -9.51
C LEU A 344 14.51 -16.28 -10.45
N LEU A 345 13.28 -15.88 -10.82
CA LEU A 345 12.44 -16.70 -11.70
C LEU A 345 13.06 -16.86 -13.09
N LYS A 346 13.75 -15.82 -13.58
CA LYS A 346 14.53 -15.88 -14.82
C LYS A 346 15.58 -16.99 -14.76
N THR A 347 16.28 -17.13 -13.62
CA THR A 347 17.30 -18.18 -13.43
C THR A 347 16.75 -19.60 -13.35
N LEU A 348 15.49 -19.77 -12.94
CA LEU A 348 14.86 -21.10 -12.91
C LEU A 348 14.53 -21.62 -14.32
N GLY A 349 14.32 -20.72 -15.28
CA GLY A 349 13.99 -21.08 -16.66
C GLY A 349 15.18 -21.22 -17.59
N ASP A 350 16.33 -20.65 -17.23
CA ASP A 350 17.51 -20.63 -18.09
C ASP A 350 18.42 -21.81 -17.77
N THR A 351 18.65 -22.69 -18.75
CA THR A 351 19.66 -23.76 -18.66
C THR A 351 21.06 -23.24 -18.96
N ASP A 352 21.18 -22.01 -19.48
CA ASP A 352 22.44 -21.34 -19.73
C ASP A 352 22.88 -20.53 -18.51
N THR A 353 23.85 -21.05 -17.77
CA THR A 353 24.43 -20.42 -16.56
C THR A 353 25.19 -19.12 -16.85
N SER A 354 25.30 -18.71 -18.12
CA SER A 354 25.97 -17.46 -18.52
C SER A 354 25.11 -16.20 -18.32
N GLN A 355 23.77 -16.31 -18.25
CA GLN A 355 22.91 -15.19 -17.85
C GLN A 355 22.77 -15.16 -16.32
N ARG A 356 23.67 -14.43 -15.65
CA ARG A 356 23.49 -14.11 -14.22
C ARG A 356 22.26 -13.23 -14.06
N ALA A 357 21.36 -13.58 -13.14
CA ALA A 357 20.33 -12.66 -12.71
C ALA A 357 20.96 -11.59 -11.82
N ASP A 358 20.76 -10.32 -12.17
CA ASP A 358 21.20 -9.22 -11.34
C ASP A 358 20.48 -9.26 -9.99
N ASN A 359 21.23 -9.34 -8.90
CA ASN A 359 20.66 -9.26 -7.57
C ASN A 359 20.22 -7.82 -7.27
N PRO A 360 18.91 -7.54 -7.12
CA PRO A 360 18.45 -6.17 -6.90
C PRO A 360 18.84 -5.64 -5.52
N TRP A 361 19.26 -6.49 -4.57
CA TRP A 361 19.79 -6.08 -3.26
C TRP A 361 21.24 -5.62 -3.31
N THR A 362 22.02 -6.12 -4.28
CA THR A 362 23.43 -5.73 -4.45
C THR A 362 23.76 -5.58 -5.94
N PRO A 363 23.17 -4.59 -6.64
CA PRO A 363 23.30 -4.46 -8.09
C PRO A 363 24.77 -4.36 -8.52
N GLY A 364 25.18 -5.22 -9.46
CA GLY A 364 26.54 -5.25 -10.01
C GLY A 364 27.65 -5.66 -9.04
N LYS A 365 27.30 -6.21 -7.86
CA LYS A 365 28.25 -6.59 -6.80
C LYS A 365 28.27 -8.09 -6.53
N ASP A 366 27.13 -8.67 -6.12
CA ASP A 366 27.03 -10.11 -5.84
C ASP A 366 25.68 -10.68 -6.27
N ASP A 367 25.75 -11.57 -7.26
CA ASP A 367 24.61 -12.27 -7.84
C ASP A 367 24.55 -13.74 -7.39
N THR A 368 25.32 -14.09 -6.35
CA THR A 368 25.43 -15.48 -5.92
C THR A 368 24.10 -15.99 -5.38
N LEU A 369 23.66 -17.10 -5.94
CA LEU A 369 22.46 -17.81 -5.52
C LEU A 369 22.79 -18.82 -4.42
N THR A 370 21.88 -18.92 -3.45
CA THR A 370 21.90 -19.96 -2.41
C THR A 370 20.65 -20.82 -2.53
N ARG A 371 20.84 -22.14 -2.36
CA ARG A 371 19.75 -23.12 -2.28
C ARG A 371 19.76 -23.74 -0.88
N GLN A 372 18.83 -23.34 -0.04
CA GLN A 372 18.72 -23.80 1.36
C GLN A 372 17.23 -23.90 1.73
N ASP A 373 16.87 -24.87 2.57
CA ASP A 373 15.52 -25.04 3.13
C ASP A 373 14.38 -25.01 2.09
N GLN A 374 14.56 -25.71 0.96
CA GLN A 374 13.62 -25.71 -0.18
C GLN A 374 13.32 -24.29 -0.71
N ARG A 375 14.34 -23.43 -0.72
CA ARG A 375 14.27 -22.08 -1.29
C ARG A 375 15.49 -21.77 -2.15
N LEU A 376 15.25 -20.95 -3.17
CA LEU A 376 16.28 -20.30 -3.97
C LEU A 376 16.29 -18.81 -3.61
N CYS A 377 17.44 -18.31 -3.17
CA CYS A 377 17.62 -16.94 -2.70
C CYS A 377 18.88 -16.32 -3.32
N PHE A 378 18.97 -14.99 -3.31
CA PHE A 378 20.27 -14.33 -3.38
C PHE A 378 20.95 -14.39 -2.01
N ARG A 379 22.27 -14.63 -1.96
CA ARG A 379 23.03 -14.83 -0.71
C ARG A 379 22.87 -13.69 0.30
N HIS A 380 22.80 -12.45 -0.16
CA HIS A 380 22.76 -11.25 0.69
C HIS A 380 21.38 -10.58 0.74
N ALA A 381 20.34 -11.21 0.20
CA ALA A 381 19.01 -10.67 0.35
C ALA A 381 18.57 -10.80 1.82
N PRO A 382 18.08 -9.73 2.46
CA PRO A 382 17.46 -9.85 3.77
C PRO A 382 16.25 -10.80 3.66
N ASP A 383 16.17 -11.78 4.55
CA ASP A 383 15.00 -12.64 4.76
C ASP A 383 14.53 -12.42 6.19
N ASN A 384 13.28 -12.00 6.35
CA ASN A 384 12.62 -11.96 7.63
C ASN A 384 11.28 -12.69 7.52
N ASP A 385 10.71 -13.12 8.65
CA ASP A 385 9.48 -13.93 8.69
C ASP A 385 8.28 -13.28 7.96
N ARG A 386 8.35 -11.96 7.70
CA ARG A 386 7.28 -11.18 7.10
C ARG A 386 7.49 -10.90 5.61
N TYR A 387 8.73 -10.79 5.13
CA TYR A 387 9.09 -10.50 3.74
C TYR A 387 10.31 -11.32 3.32
N ASN A 388 10.12 -12.10 2.26
CA ASN A 388 11.09 -13.07 1.79
C ASN A 388 11.49 -12.75 0.35
N SER A 389 12.77 -12.64 0.01
CA SER A 389 13.21 -12.42 -1.38
C SER A 389 13.23 -13.68 -2.24
N CYS A 390 13.07 -14.84 -1.62
CA CYS A 390 13.33 -16.14 -2.22
C CYS A 390 12.13 -16.73 -2.97
N LEU A 391 12.43 -17.65 -3.88
CA LEU A 391 11.47 -18.53 -4.51
C LEU A 391 11.45 -19.89 -3.81
N PRO A 392 10.27 -20.52 -3.66
CA PRO A 392 10.19 -21.89 -3.16
C PRO A 392 10.73 -22.89 -4.21
N LEU A 393 11.33 -23.96 -3.71
CA LEU A 393 11.80 -25.12 -4.48
C LEU A 393 11.00 -26.36 -4.09
N LEU A 394 10.81 -27.28 -5.04
CA LEU A 394 10.19 -28.59 -4.78
C LEU A 394 11.10 -29.51 -3.96
#